data_AF-A0A0Q8QM58-F1
#
_entry.id   AF-A0A0Q8QM58-F1
#
_cell.length_a   1.000
_cell.length_b   1.000
_cell.length_c   1.000
_cell.angle_alpha   90.00
_cell.angle_beta   90.00
_cell.angle_gamma   90.00
#
_symmetry.space_group_name_H-M   'P 1'
#
loop_
_entity.id
_entity.type
_entity.pdbx_description
1 polymer ?
#
loop_
_entity_poly.entity_id
_entity_poly.type
_entity_poly.pdbx_seq_one_letter_code
_entity_poly.pdbx_strand_id
1 'polypeptide(L)'
;MTIAVAPRAEAVPAAIAIEIEADVDLGVTSRLLDLLVTHDRFPRRMDLRREGRTMTVSLSLPAAGDNGGRLLAKMRQIPGVRRADAPTLDALP
;
A
#
# COMPACT_ATOMS: atom_id res chain seq x y z
N MET A 1 -42.00 -9.28 -22.67
CA MET A 1 -41.65 -9.19 -21.24
C MET A 1 -40.13 -9.22 -21.17
N THR A 2 -39.49 -8.06 -21.13
CA THR A 2 -38.03 -7.93 -21.27
C THR A 2 -37.44 -7.66 -19.89
N ILE A 3 -36.66 -8.60 -19.37
CA ILE A 3 -35.97 -8.44 -18.09
C ILE A 3 -34.75 -7.54 -18.35
N ALA A 4 -34.80 -6.31 -17.86
CA ALA A 4 -33.65 -5.43 -17.82
C ALA A 4 -32.68 -5.96 -16.74
N VAL A 5 -31.58 -6.58 -17.18
CA VAL A 5 -30.44 -6.86 -16.30
C VAL A 5 -29.72 -5.54 -16.08
N ALA A 6 -29.95 -4.92 -14.92
CA ALA A 6 -29.17 -3.77 -14.49
C ALA A 6 -27.69 -4.18 -14.35
N PRO A 7 -26.72 -3.38 -14.83
CA PRO A 7 -25.31 -3.67 -14.61
C PRO A 7 -25.05 -3.67 -13.11
N ARG A 8 -24.70 -4.83 -12.56
CA ARG A 8 -24.24 -4.95 -11.18
C ARG A 8 -22.92 -4.19 -11.13
N ALA A 9 -22.94 -2.97 -10.60
CA ALA A 9 -21.73 -2.26 -10.28
C ALA A 9 -20.94 -3.14 -9.30
N GLU A 10 -19.91 -3.83 -9.81
CA GLU A 10 -18.91 -4.43 -8.93
C GLU A 10 -18.32 -3.28 -8.13
N ALA A 11 -18.68 -3.21 -6.86
CA ALA A 11 -18.05 -2.31 -5.92
C ALA A 11 -16.57 -2.70 -5.87
N VAL A 12 -15.73 -1.97 -6.62
CA VAL A 12 -14.28 -2.14 -6.56
C VAL A 12 -13.92 -1.89 -5.10
N PRO A 13 -13.36 -2.87 -4.38
CA PRO A 13 -13.01 -2.68 -2.98
C PRO A 13 -12.07 -1.48 -2.88
N ALA A 14 -12.41 -0.50 -2.04
CA ALA A 14 -11.63 0.72 -1.87
C ALA A 14 -10.17 0.36 -1.60
N ALA A 15 -9.28 0.65 -2.57
CA ALA A 15 -7.87 0.39 -2.37
C ALA A 15 -7.33 1.36 -1.32
N ILE A 16 -6.34 0.92 -0.54
CA ILE A 16 -5.59 1.80 0.36
C ILE A 16 -4.26 2.08 -0.33
N ALA A 17 -3.99 3.34 -0.63
CA ALA A 17 -2.67 3.77 -1.07
C ALA A 17 -1.78 3.97 0.16
N ILE A 18 -0.56 3.43 0.13
CA ILE A 18 0.48 3.69 1.13
C ILE A 18 1.73 4.16 0.40
N GLU A 19 2.34 5.24 0.89
CA GLU A 19 3.62 5.73 0.42
C GLU A 19 4.65 5.64 1.54
N ILE A 20 5.82 5.08 1.24
CA ILE A 20 6.92 4.89 2.18
C ILE A 20 8.17 5.53 1.59
N GLU A 21 8.81 6.42 2.36
CA GLU A 21 10.12 6.98 2.05
C GLU A 21 11.17 6.33 2.94
N ALA A 22 12.25 5.85 2.33
CA ALA A 22 13.29 5.11 3.03
C ALA A 22 14.68 5.24 2.40
N ASP A 23 15.70 4.88 3.16
CA ASP A 23 17.08 4.78 2.69
C ASP A 23 17.32 3.47 1.89
N VAL A 24 17.94 3.59 0.72
CA VAL A 24 18.15 2.46 -0.22
C VAL A 24 19.04 1.36 0.38
N ASP A 25 20.04 1.71 1.18
CA ASP A 25 21.10 0.79 1.60
C ASP A 25 20.73 -0.09 2.81
N LEU A 26 19.52 0.08 3.38
CA LEU A 26 19.15 -0.56 4.64
C LEU A 26 18.31 -1.83 4.51
N GLY A 27 18.09 -2.36 3.30
CA GLY A 27 17.29 -3.59 3.11
C GLY A 27 15.82 -3.40 3.49
N VAL A 28 15.28 -2.20 3.21
CA VAL A 28 13.92 -1.83 3.58
C VAL A 28 12.89 -2.63 2.77
N THR A 29 13.15 -2.87 1.48
CA THR A 29 12.24 -3.61 0.60
C THR A 29 11.98 -5.04 1.06
N SER A 30 13.01 -5.77 1.49
CA SER A 30 12.84 -7.15 1.98
C SER A 30 11.99 -7.18 3.25
N ARG A 31 12.27 -6.30 4.22
CA ARG A 31 11.49 -6.20 5.46
C ARG A 31 10.05 -5.77 5.21
N LEU A 32 9.81 -4.91 4.22
CA LEU A 32 8.47 -4.56 3.78
C LEU A 32 7.74 -5.78 3.22
N LEU A 33 8.37 -6.55 2.33
CA LEU A 33 7.79 -7.78 1.78
C LEU A 33 7.51 -8.81 2.87
N ASP A 34 8.45 -9.06 3.78
CA ASP A 34 8.28 -9.96 4.92
C ASP A 34 7.09 -9.55 5.79
N LEU A 35 6.95 -8.25 6.06
CA LEU A 35 5.84 -7.71 6.82
C LEU A 35 4.49 -7.94 6.10
N LEU A 36 4.44 -7.71 4.79
CA LEU A 36 3.24 -7.91 3.97
C LEU A 36 2.83 -9.39 3.93
N VAL A 37 3.80 -10.30 3.75
CA VAL A 37 3.59 -11.76 3.79
C VAL A 37 3.07 -12.19 5.16
N THR A 38 3.69 -11.72 6.24
CA THR A 38 3.30 -12.07 7.62
C THR A 38 1.86 -11.67 7.95
N HIS A 39 1.34 -10.62 7.32
CA HIS A 39 -0.02 -10.13 7.54
C HIS A 39 -1.02 -10.57 6.47
N ASP A 40 -0.59 -11.41 5.52
CA ASP A 40 -1.37 -11.81 4.34
C ASP A 40 -1.95 -10.59 3.59
N ARG A 41 -1.12 -9.55 3.44
CA ARG A 41 -1.47 -8.27 2.82
C ARG A 41 -0.68 -8.07 1.55
N PHE A 42 -1.04 -8.82 0.52
CA PHE A 42 -0.41 -8.64 -0.78
C PHE A 42 -0.96 -7.40 -1.50
N PRO A 43 -0.09 -6.44 -1.88
CA PRO A 43 -0.51 -5.29 -2.66
C PRO A 43 -0.92 -5.73 -4.07
N ARG A 44 -1.94 -5.09 -4.61
CA ARG A 44 -2.32 -5.21 -6.03
C ARG A 44 -1.24 -4.63 -6.94
N ARG A 45 -0.59 -3.58 -6.46
CA ARG A 45 0.49 -2.87 -7.17
C ARG A 45 1.51 -2.35 -6.17
N MET A 46 2.78 -2.51 -6.51
CA MET A 46 3.92 -2.00 -5.77
C MET A 46 4.87 -1.33 -6.77
N ASP A 47 5.06 -0.03 -6.64
CA ASP A 47 6.01 0.74 -7.43
C ASP A 47 7.18 1.18 -6.54
N LEU A 48 8.39 1.11 -7.08
CA LEU A 48 9.59 1.57 -6.40
C LEU A 48 10.25 2.63 -7.27
N ARG A 49 10.44 3.81 -6.69
CA ARG A 49 11.18 4.90 -7.32
C ARG A 49 12.39 5.22 -6.46
N ARG A 50 13.55 5.32 -7.09
CA ARG A 50 14.80 5.71 -6.42
C ARG A 50 15.21 7.10 -6.86
N GLU A 51 15.58 7.93 -5.90
CA GLU A 51 16.15 9.26 -6.12
C GLU A 51 17.38 9.43 -5.22
N GLY A 52 18.56 9.25 -5.81
CA GLY A 52 19.82 9.24 -5.06
C GLY A 52 19.89 8.12 -4.01
N ARG A 53 19.96 8.50 -2.74
CA ARG A 53 19.98 7.59 -1.57
C ARG A 53 18.60 7.30 -0.99
N THR A 54 17.57 7.99 -1.48
CA THR A 54 16.20 7.81 -1.04
C THR A 54 15.46 6.89 -2.00
N MET A 55 14.58 6.06 -1.45
CA MET A 55 13.64 5.21 -2.16
C MET A 55 12.23 5.53 -1.69
N THR A 56 11.35 5.76 -2.65
CA THR A 56 9.91 5.87 -2.42
C THR A 56 9.25 4.57 -2.88
N VAL A 57 8.48 3.95 -2.01
CA VAL A 57 7.70 2.75 -2.29
C VAL A 57 6.22 3.11 -2.20
N SER A 58 5.50 2.93 -3.30
CA SER A 58 4.07 3.15 -3.37
C SER A 58 3.35 1.79 -3.43
N LEU A 59 2.42 1.56 -2.50
CA LEU A 59 1.66 0.32 -2.37
C LEU A 59 0.19 0.61 -2.57
N SER A 60 -0.48 -0.22 -3.38
CA SER A 60 -1.93 -0.27 -3.47
C SER A 60 -2.42 -1.57 -2.83
N LEU A 61 -3.01 -1.48 -1.65
CA LEU A 61 -3.53 -2.63 -0.90
C LEU A 61 -5.04 -2.77 -1.12
N PRO A 62 -5.58 -4.01 -1.15
CA PRO A 62 -7.02 -4.20 -1.12
C PRO A 62 -7.62 -3.67 0.19
N ALA A 63 -8.86 -3.17 0.14
CA ALA A 63 -9.59 -2.73 1.32
C ALA A 63 -9.56 -3.80 2.40
N ALA A 64 -9.02 -3.44 3.56
CA ALA A 64 -8.91 -4.30 4.71
C ALA A 64 -9.97 -3.88 5.73
N GLY A 65 -10.85 -4.79 6.15
CA GLY A 65 -11.57 -4.61 7.41
C GLY A 65 -10.55 -4.38 8.54
N ASP A 66 -10.51 -3.14 9.04
CA ASP A 66 -9.87 -2.69 10.29
C ASP A 66 -8.35 -2.82 10.51
N ASN A 67 -7.55 -3.20 9.52
CA ASN A 67 -6.11 -3.45 9.76
C ASN A 67 -5.10 -2.49 9.08
N GLY A 68 -5.58 -1.49 8.34
CA GLY A 68 -4.70 -0.54 7.62
C GLY A 68 -3.77 0.27 8.55
N GLY A 69 -4.31 0.82 9.63
CA GLY A 69 -3.54 1.64 10.57
C GLY A 69 -2.46 0.86 11.33
N ARG A 70 -2.74 -0.40 11.69
CA ARG A 70 -1.76 -1.26 12.39
C ARG A 70 -0.61 -1.67 11.48
N LEU A 71 -0.90 -1.97 10.21
CA LEU A 71 0.13 -2.28 9.22
C LEU A 71 1.02 -1.06 8.97
N LEU A 72 0.42 0.12 8.79
CA LEU A 72 1.15 1.38 8.60
C LEU A 72 2.06 1.69 9.80
N ALA A 73 1.56 1.51 11.02
CA ALA A 73 2.36 1.70 12.23
C ALA A 73 3.58 0.76 12.27
N LYS A 74 3.44 -0.48 11.82
CA LYS A 74 4.57 -1.44 11.71
C LYS A 74 5.55 -1.06 10.60
N MET A 75 5.07 -0.56 9.46
CA MET A 75 5.93 -0.08 8.37
C MET A 75 6.83 1.08 8.83
N ARG A 76 6.30 2.00 9.64
CA ARG A 76 7.07 3.11 10.24
C ARG A 76 8.20 2.65 11.17
N GLN A 77 8.12 1.43 11.69
CA GLN A 77 9.14 0.87 12.59
C GLN A 77 10.27 0.15 11.85
N ILE A 78 10.18 -0.01 10.52
CA ILE A 78 11.23 -0.67 9.74
C ILE A 78 12.49 0.21 9.75
N PRO A 79 13.67 -0.32 10.15
CA PRO A 79 14.90 0.45 10.13
C PRO A 79 15.21 0.99 8.74
N GLY A 80 15.45 2.30 8.65
CA GLY A 80 15.68 3.00 7.40
C GLY A 80 14.43 3.60 6.75
N VAL A 81 13.24 3.32 7.27
CA VAL A 81 12.04 4.08 6.91
C VAL A 81 12.07 5.43 7.62
N ARG A 82 11.95 6.49 6.83
CA ARG A 82 11.89 7.88 7.32
C ARG A 82 10.45 8.33 7.48
N ARG A 83 9.59 7.91 6.56
CA ARG A 83 8.18 8.31 6.50
C ARG A 83 7.35 7.17 5.92
N ALA A 84 6.14 6.98 6.45
CA ALA A 84 5.15 6.12 5.83
C ALA A 84 3.75 6.67 6.08
N ASP A 85 3.00 6.94 5.02
CA ASP A 85 1.67 7.56 5.08
C ASP A 85 0.67 6.82 4.21
N ALA A 86 -0.61 6.93 4.57
CA ALA A 86 -1.71 6.45 3.77
C ALA A 86 -2.45 7.65 3.16
N PRO A 87 -2.02 8.17 2.00
CA PRO A 87 -2.74 9.25 1.34
C PRO A 87 -4.16 8.76 0.99
N THR A 88 -5.16 9.60 1.25
CA THR A 88 -6.52 9.37 0.77
C THR A 88 -6.48 9.32 -0.77
N LEU A 89 -7.17 8.36 -1.41
CA LEU A 89 -7.09 8.15 -2.86
C LEU A 89 -7.48 9.40 -3.69
N ASP A 90 -8.20 10.35 -3.11
CA ASP A 90 -8.53 11.67 -3.70
C ASP A 90 -7.32 12.63 -3.81
N ALA A 91 -6.16 12.28 -3.23
CA ALA A 91 -4.98 13.14 -3.18
C ALA A 91 -3.84 12.70 -4.12
N LEU A 92 -4.06 11.67 -4.95
CA LEU A 92 -3.12 11.29 -6.00
C LEU A 92 -3.50 12.01 -7.31
N PRO A 93 -2.58 12.77 -7.94
CA PRO A 93 -2.86 13.49 -9.18
C PRO A 93 -3.17 12.58 -10.37
#